data_AF-A0A3Q8TVI0-F1
#
_entry.id   AF-A0A3Q8TVI0-F1
#
_cell.length_a   1.000
_cell.length_b   1.000
_cell.length_c   1.000
_cell.angle_alpha   90.00
_cell.angle_beta   90.00
_cell.angle_gamma   90.00
#
_symmetry.space_group_name_H-M   'P 1'
#
loop_
_entity.id
_entity.type
_entity.pdbx_description
1 polymer ?
#
loop_
_entity_poly.entity_id
_entity_poly.type
_entity_poly.pdbx_seq_one_letter_code
_entity_poly.pdbx_strand_id
1 'polypeptide(L)'
;MREHNSLSDAQLEVRFDVEHAFGKKNPPRSDEIINTEFIEPIRIRDFFNGRAWWDITLEILCSDYSGDSSACLSFMSPKGRNYYIPLYLLLAVERYYEGDVVTLEFASRLLMYAKDDHYYKISTLSDDEKRAVAKVLRFLASEFDDEDAQEALNYMWADYL
;
A
#
# COMPACT_ATOMS: atom_id res chain seq x y z
N MET A 1 -15.02 -9.00 -3.15
CA MET A 1 -13.90 -9.97 -3.10
C MET A 1 -13.05 -9.70 -4.33
N ARG A 2 -11.72 -9.60 -4.19
CA ARG A 2 -10.81 -9.35 -5.32
C ARG A 2 -10.97 -10.45 -6.36
N GLU A 3 -11.10 -10.09 -7.62
CA GLU A 3 -11.26 -11.07 -8.70
C GLU A 3 -9.95 -11.82 -8.96
N HIS A 4 -10.05 -13.10 -9.30
CA HIS A 4 -8.90 -13.96 -9.61
C HIS A 4 -8.70 -14.19 -11.12
N ASN A 5 -9.75 -14.06 -11.92
CA ASN A 5 -9.76 -14.59 -13.29
C ASN A 5 -9.01 -13.74 -14.33
N SER A 6 -8.45 -12.59 -13.94
CA SER A 6 -7.78 -11.64 -14.83
C SER A 6 -6.29 -11.44 -14.53
N LEU A 7 -5.75 -12.12 -13.52
CA LEU A 7 -4.34 -11.94 -13.12
C LEU A 7 -3.41 -12.93 -13.84
N SER A 8 -2.20 -12.47 -14.14
CA SER A 8 -1.10 -13.33 -14.56
C SER A 8 -0.59 -14.19 -13.40
N ASP A 9 0.11 -15.28 -13.71
CA ASP A 9 0.73 -16.14 -12.68
C ASP A 9 1.70 -15.34 -11.79
N ALA A 10 2.44 -14.39 -12.36
CA ALA A 10 3.34 -13.52 -11.62
C ALA A 10 2.58 -12.59 -10.64
N GLN A 11 1.45 -12.01 -11.07
CA GLN A 11 0.60 -11.21 -10.18
C GLN A 11 0.00 -12.07 -9.05
N LEU A 12 -0.39 -13.32 -9.34
CA LEU A 12 -0.91 -14.25 -8.35
C LEU A 12 0.14 -14.65 -7.31
N GLU A 13 1.39 -14.87 -7.73
CA GLU A 13 2.51 -15.17 -6.83
C GLU A 13 2.78 -13.99 -5.88
N VAL A 14 2.90 -12.78 -6.43
CA VAL A 14 3.14 -11.57 -5.61
C VAL A 14 1.96 -11.31 -4.67
N ARG A 15 0.72 -11.50 -5.12
CA ARG A 15 -0.47 -11.41 -4.25
C ARG A 15 -0.35 -12.38 -3.08
N PHE A 16 -0.03 -13.64 -3.35
CA PHE A 16 0.11 -14.67 -2.31
C PHE A 16 1.16 -14.27 -1.27
N ASP A 17 2.32 -13.77 -1.70
CA ASP A 17 3.38 -13.29 -0.81
C ASP A 17 2.92 -12.14 0.09
N VAL A 18 2.20 -11.15 -0.46
CA VAL A 18 1.66 -10.02 0.30
C VAL A 18 0.62 -10.50 1.31
N GLU A 19 -0.33 -11.33 0.90
CA GLU A 19 -1.37 -11.84 1.79
C GLU A 19 -0.78 -12.70 2.93
N HIS A 20 0.23 -13.51 2.62
CA HIS A 20 0.93 -14.34 3.60
C HIS A 20 1.71 -13.49 4.61
N ALA A 21 2.46 -12.48 4.14
CA ALA A 21 3.30 -11.65 5.01
C ALA A 21 2.49 -10.76 5.96
N PHE A 22 1.43 -10.13 5.46
CA PHE A 22 0.64 -9.18 6.25
C PHE A 22 -0.47 -9.87 7.08
N GLY A 23 -1.01 -10.99 6.57
CA GLY A 23 -2.05 -11.78 7.22
C GLY A 23 -3.37 -11.01 7.45
N LYS A 24 -4.36 -11.71 8.02
CA LYS A 24 -5.69 -11.14 8.29
C LYS A 24 -5.82 -10.60 9.72
N LYS A 25 -5.12 -9.50 10.02
CA LYS A 25 -5.17 -8.81 11.31
C LYS A 25 -6.42 -7.90 11.41
N ASN A 26 -6.95 -7.73 12.62
CA ASN A 26 -8.05 -6.78 12.85
C ASN A 26 -7.63 -5.34 12.47
N PRO A 27 -8.53 -4.55 11.86
CA PRO A 27 -8.23 -3.16 11.55
C PRO A 27 -7.93 -2.34 12.80
N PRO A 28 -7.06 -1.33 12.70
CA PRO A 28 -6.77 -0.41 13.79
C PRO A 28 -8.04 0.36 14.20
N ARG A 29 -8.08 0.84 15.44
CA ARG A 29 -9.16 1.72 15.89
C ARG A 29 -9.13 3.03 15.11
N SER A 30 -10.26 3.72 15.00
CA SER A 30 -10.36 4.96 14.22
C SER A 30 -9.35 6.05 14.66
N ASP A 31 -9.09 6.15 15.96
CA ASP A 31 -8.10 7.07 16.56
C ASP A 31 -6.66 6.67 16.28
N GLU A 32 -6.43 5.49 15.68
CA GLU A 32 -5.12 4.98 15.31
C GLU A 32 -4.86 5.08 13.80
N ILE A 33 -5.89 5.35 12.99
CA ILE A 33 -5.75 5.50 11.53
C ILE A 33 -5.09 6.85 11.17
N ILE A 34 -5.42 7.91 11.90
CA ILE A 34 -4.90 9.27 11.70
C ILE A 34 -4.42 9.88 13.03
N ASN A 35 -3.65 10.96 12.95
CA ASN A 35 -3.13 11.70 14.12
C ASN A 35 -3.44 13.21 14.09
N THR A 36 -4.34 13.65 13.21
CA THR A 36 -4.73 15.07 13.07
C THR A 36 -6.23 15.21 12.89
N GLU A 37 -6.75 16.43 13.05
CA GLU A 37 -8.17 16.75 12.87
C GLU A 37 -8.44 17.56 11.59
N PHE A 38 -7.53 17.54 10.62
CA PHE A 38 -7.79 18.16 9.32
C PHE A 38 -8.87 17.37 8.55
N ILE A 39 -9.58 18.07 7.66
CA ILE A 39 -10.73 17.51 6.94
C ILE A 39 -10.37 16.26 6.15
N GLU A 40 -9.23 16.25 5.44
CA GLU A 40 -8.83 15.11 4.62
C GLU A 40 -8.45 13.87 5.46
N PRO A 41 -7.60 13.97 6.50
CA PRO A 41 -7.42 12.90 7.48
C PRO A 41 -8.74 12.36 8.07
N ILE A 42 -9.69 13.23 8.41
CA ILE A 42 -11.00 12.79 8.93
C ILE A 42 -11.73 11.91 7.92
N ARG A 43 -11.73 12.27 6.63
CA ARG A 43 -12.32 11.45 5.56
C ARG A 43 -11.64 10.09 5.43
N ILE A 44 -10.31 10.06 5.53
CA ILE A 44 -9.52 8.81 5.52
C ILE A 44 -9.96 7.92 6.68
N ARG A 45 -9.98 8.47 7.91
CA ARG A 45 -10.46 7.73 9.08
C ARG A 45 -11.86 7.18 8.84
N ASP A 46 -12.80 8.01 8.40
CA ASP A 46 -14.21 7.61 8.26
C ASP A 46 -14.40 6.53 7.20
N PHE A 47 -13.64 6.58 6.10
CA PHE A 47 -13.65 5.54 5.08
C PHE A 47 -13.03 4.23 5.58
N PHE A 48 -11.85 4.27 6.19
CA PHE A 48 -11.11 3.08 6.59
C PHE A 48 -11.61 2.46 7.91
N ASN A 49 -12.37 3.19 8.73
CA ASN A 49 -12.83 2.72 10.03
C ASN A 49 -13.59 1.39 9.94
N GLY A 50 -13.09 0.35 10.61
CA GLY A 50 -13.67 -0.99 10.63
C GLY A 50 -13.51 -1.79 9.32
N ARG A 51 -12.88 -1.22 8.28
CA ARG A 51 -12.62 -1.93 7.01
C ARG A 51 -11.28 -2.64 7.06
N ALA A 52 -11.28 -3.92 6.71
CA ALA A 52 -10.05 -4.66 6.51
C ALA A 52 -9.45 -4.36 5.14
N TRP A 53 -8.11 -4.35 5.03
CA TRP A 53 -7.42 -4.02 3.79
C TRP A 53 -7.76 -4.99 2.63
N TRP A 54 -8.07 -6.26 2.93
CA TRP A 54 -8.39 -7.28 1.94
C TRP A 54 -9.81 -7.16 1.37
N ASP A 55 -10.70 -6.42 2.04
CA ASP A 55 -12.07 -6.19 1.58
C ASP A 55 -12.19 -4.92 0.72
N ILE A 56 -11.14 -4.10 0.65
CA ILE A 56 -11.10 -2.87 -0.15
C ILE A 56 -10.54 -3.18 -1.55
N THR A 57 -11.30 -2.82 -2.57
CA THR A 57 -10.91 -2.91 -3.98
C THR A 57 -10.70 -1.51 -4.57
N LEU A 58 -10.15 -1.42 -5.79
CA LEU A 58 -10.02 -0.14 -6.48
C LEU A 58 -11.38 0.52 -6.69
N GLU A 59 -12.38 -0.27 -7.06
CA GLU A 59 -13.74 0.20 -7.31
C GLU A 59 -14.36 0.80 -6.05
N ILE A 60 -14.22 0.13 -4.90
CA ILE A 60 -14.68 0.65 -3.60
C ILE A 60 -13.91 1.94 -3.24
N LEU A 61 -12.60 1.95 -3.45
CA LEU A 61 -11.79 3.14 -3.18
C LEU A 61 -12.25 4.32 -4.05
N CYS A 62 -12.52 4.11 -5.34
CA CYS A 62 -12.97 5.19 -6.24
C CYS A 62 -14.43 5.60 -6.05
N SER A 63 -15.32 4.69 -5.64
CA SER A 63 -16.76 5.00 -5.50
C SER A 63 -17.14 5.54 -4.13
N ASP A 64 -16.53 5.01 -3.08
CA ASP A 64 -16.95 5.26 -1.70
C ASP A 64 -16.05 6.27 -0.98
N TYR A 65 -14.80 6.45 -1.42
CA TYR A 65 -13.91 7.47 -0.85
C TYR A 65 -14.20 8.84 -1.49
N SER A 66 -14.53 9.82 -0.65
CA SER A 66 -14.91 11.16 -1.11
C SER A 66 -13.71 12.14 -1.26
N GLY A 67 -12.50 11.67 -0.96
CA GLY A 67 -11.26 12.44 -1.07
C GLY A 67 -10.41 12.03 -2.26
N ASP A 68 -9.17 12.50 -2.29
CA ASP A 68 -8.18 12.06 -3.29
C ASP A 68 -7.53 10.76 -2.80
N SER A 69 -7.76 9.65 -3.49
CA SER A 69 -7.29 8.33 -3.09
C SER A 69 -5.76 8.26 -2.90
N SER A 70 -4.99 9.13 -3.57
CA SER A 70 -3.53 9.26 -3.37
C SER A 70 -3.17 9.95 -2.05
N ALA A 71 -4.06 10.79 -1.52
CA ALA A 71 -3.88 11.51 -0.26
C ALA A 71 -3.90 10.56 0.96
N CYS A 72 -4.58 9.42 0.85
CA CYS A 72 -4.63 8.39 1.89
C CYS A 72 -3.24 7.98 2.39
N LEU A 73 -2.30 7.86 1.46
CA LEU A 73 -0.91 7.50 1.76
C LEU A 73 -0.14 8.63 2.49
N SER A 74 -0.55 9.88 2.39
CA SER A 74 0.14 11.01 3.07
C SER A 74 -0.30 11.21 4.51
N PHE A 75 -1.59 10.98 4.76
CA PHE A 75 -2.28 11.53 5.93
C PHE A 75 -2.63 10.48 6.99
N MET A 76 -2.39 9.20 6.70
CA MET A 76 -2.47 8.15 7.72
C MET A 76 -1.35 8.29 8.75
N SER A 77 -1.67 7.96 10.00
CA SER A 77 -0.67 7.74 11.03
C SER A 77 0.24 6.56 10.64
N PRO A 78 1.44 6.42 11.23
CA PRO A 78 2.28 5.25 11.04
C PRO A 78 1.56 3.91 11.24
N LYS A 79 0.68 3.83 12.25
CA LYS A 79 -0.06 2.61 12.56
C LYS A 79 -1.14 2.31 11.51
N GLY A 80 -1.90 3.32 11.09
CA GLY A 80 -2.88 3.20 10.03
C GLY A 80 -2.22 2.80 8.70
N ARG A 81 -1.17 3.52 8.32
CA ARG A 81 -0.44 3.27 7.08
C ARG A 81 0.17 1.88 7.03
N ASN A 82 0.86 1.44 8.08
CA ASN A 82 1.48 0.10 8.08
C ASN A 82 0.44 -1.03 8.03
N TYR A 83 -0.78 -0.79 8.54
CA TYR A 83 -1.88 -1.75 8.39
C TYR A 83 -2.45 -1.78 6.96
N TYR A 84 -2.62 -0.62 6.33
CA TYR A 84 -3.25 -0.52 5.00
C TYR A 84 -2.26 -0.60 3.83
N ILE A 85 -0.95 -0.57 4.04
CA ILE A 85 0.03 -0.73 2.96
C ILE A 85 -0.20 -1.98 2.06
N PRO A 86 -0.62 -3.17 2.55
CA PRO A 86 -0.95 -4.30 1.68
C PRO A 86 -2.09 -4.03 0.70
N LEU A 87 -3.06 -3.17 1.04
CA LEU A 87 -4.08 -2.75 0.07
C LEU A 87 -3.41 -2.11 -1.15
N TYR A 88 -2.51 -1.15 -0.93
CA TYR A 88 -1.85 -0.40 -2.00
C TYR A 88 -0.83 -1.25 -2.77
N LEU A 89 -0.10 -2.14 -2.08
CA LEU A 89 0.77 -3.13 -2.74
C LEU A 89 -0.03 -3.95 -3.75
N LEU A 90 -1.19 -4.48 -3.33
CA LEU A 90 -2.04 -5.27 -4.22
C LEU A 90 -2.70 -4.44 -5.30
N LEU A 91 -3.10 -3.18 -5.03
CA LEU A 91 -3.62 -2.30 -6.09
C LEU A 91 -2.56 -2.04 -7.17
N ALA A 92 -1.32 -1.75 -6.77
CA ALA A 92 -0.23 -1.49 -7.72
C ALA A 92 0.10 -2.73 -8.56
N VAL A 93 0.04 -3.93 -7.98
CA VAL A 93 0.28 -5.18 -8.72
C VAL A 93 -0.88 -5.52 -9.67
N GLU A 94 -2.13 -5.34 -9.23
CA GLU A 94 -3.30 -5.90 -9.91
C GLU A 94 -3.96 -4.92 -10.90
N ARG A 95 -3.80 -3.62 -10.66
CA ARG A 95 -4.53 -2.54 -11.34
C ARG A 95 -3.60 -1.36 -11.61
N TYR A 96 -2.36 -1.62 -12.03
CA TYR A 96 -1.31 -0.60 -12.10
C TYR A 96 -1.71 0.64 -12.92
N TYR A 97 -2.27 0.45 -14.12
CA TYR A 97 -2.71 1.56 -14.96
C TYR A 97 -4.11 2.06 -14.60
N GLU A 98 -5.01 1.16 -14.18
CA GLU A 98 -6.38 1.53 -13.82
C GLU A 98 -6.48 2.33 -12.52
N GLY A 99 -5.54 2.13 -11.61
CA GLY A 99 -5.46 2.84 -10.34
C GLY A 99 -4.95 4.29 -10.46
N ASP A 100 -4.46 4.68 -11.63
CA ASP A 100 -3.96 6.03 -11.93
C ASP A 100 -2.98 6.50 -10.84
N VAL A 101 -3.08 7.74 -10.38
CA VAL A 101 -2.23 8.36 -9.35
C VAL A 101 -2.02 7.46 -8.12
N VAL A 102 -3.02 6.68 -7.69
CA VAL A 102 -2.90 5.82 -6.49
C VAL A 102 -1.85 4.73 -6.64
N THR A 103 -1.75 4.16 -7.84
CA THR A 103 -0.86 3.03 -8.14
C THR A 103 0.43 3.51 -8.78
N LEU A 104 0.36 4.52 -9.65
CA LEU A 104 1.52 5.10 -10.33
C LEU A 104 2.45 5.86 -9.37
N GLU A 105 1.91 6.58 -8.37
CA GLU A 105 2.75 7.27 -7.38
C GLU A 105 3.10 6.40 -6.17
N PHE A 106 2.66 5.13 -6.12
CA PHE A 106 2.83 4.32 -4.93
C PHE A 106 4.32 4.08 -4.61
N ALA A 107 5.12 3.77 -5.63
CA ALA A 107 6.54 3.52 -5.47
C ALA A 107 7.31 4.76 -5.00
N SER A 108 7.04 5.92 -5.61
CA SER A 108 7.64 7.19 -5.18
C SER A 108 7.25 7.54 -3.73
N ARG A 109 6.03 7.17 -3.32
CA ARG A 109 5.59 7.33 -1.93
C ARG A 109 6.33 6.42 -0.96
N LEU A 110 6.58 5.16 -1.33
CA LEU A 110 7.40 4.25 -0.53
C LEU A 110 8.83 4.77 -0.38
N LEU A 111 9.42 5.30 -1.45
CA LEU A 111 10.73 5.96 -1.41
C LEU A 111 10.74 7.16 -0.46
N MET A 112 9.70 8.00 -0.49
CA MET A 112 9.54 9.11 0.44
C MET A 112 9.47 8.61 1.90
N TYR A 113 8.71 7.55 2.17
CA TYR A 113 8.65 6.98 3.52
C TYR A 113 9.99 6.45 4.00
N ALA A 114 10.77 5.84 3.11
CA ALA A 114 12.10 5.35 3.44
C ALA A 114 13.07 6.52 3.72
N LYS A 115 13.03 7.57 2.90
CA LYS A 115 13.85 8.79 3.09
C LYS A 115 13.50 9.53 4.38
N ASP A 116 12.25 9.45 4.82
CA ASP A 116 11.73 10.11 6.02
C ASP A 116 11.22 9.09 7.07
N ASP A 117 11.99 8.01 7.27
CA ASP A 117 11.57 6.90 8.12
C ASP A 117 11.39 7.28 9.60
N HIS A 118 12.03 8.35 10.07
CA HIS A 118 11.82 8.82 11.44
C HIS A 118 10.36 9.28 11.68
N TYR A 119 9.73 9.88 10.67
CA TYR A 119 8.33 10.28 10.71
C TYR A 119 7.42 9.12 10.32
N TYR A 120 7.72 8.47 9.20
CA TYR A 120 6.84 7.44 8.67
C TYR A 120 6.94 6.15 9.49
N LYS A 121 8.12 5.69 9.91
CA LYS A 121 8.35 4.42 10.63
C LYS A 121 8.05 3.20 9.75
N ILE A 122 8.40 3.26 8.48
CA ILE A 122 8.27 2.15 7.55
C ILE A 122 9.26 1.01 7.88
N SER A 123 10.39 1.31 8.52
CA SER A 123 11.35 0.31 9.02
C SER A 123 10.81 -0.61 10.12
N THR A 124 9.65 -0.26 10.71
CA THR A 124 8.99 -1.07 11.76
C THR A 124 8.18 -2.25 11.22
N LEU A 125 8.03 -2.37 9.89
CA LEU A 125 7.52 -3.58 9.27
C LEU A 125 8.40 -4.79 9.63
N SER A 126 7.78 -5.97 9.75
CA SER A 126 8.50 -7.22 9.99
C SER A 126 9.37 -7.60 8.78
N ASP A 127 10.35 -8.48 8.96
CA ASP A 127 11.18 -8.92 7.84
C ASP A 127 10.36 -9.60 6.72
N ASP A 128 9.27 -10.30 7.07
CA ASP A 128 8.35 -10.89 6.08
C ASP A 128 7.57 -9.80 5.33
N GLU A 129 7.06 -8.79 6.05
CA GLU A 129 6.37 -7.64 5.45
C GLU A 129 7.31 -6.85 4.53
N LYS A 130 8.59 -6.69 4.92
CA LYS A 130 9.61 -6.02 4.11
C LYS A 130 9.99 -6.81 2.87
N ARG A 131 10.13 -8.14 2.98
CA ARG A 131 10.33 -9.04 1.83
C ARG A 131 9.17 -8.92 0.84
N ALA A 132 7.93 -8.89 1.32
CA ALA A 132 6.77 -8.71 0.44
C ALA A 132 6.79 -7.35 -0.28
N VAL A 133 7.13 -6.25 0.41
CA VAL A 133 7.30 -4.93 -0.22
C VAL A 133 8.40 -4.97 -1.28
N ALA A 134 9.56 -5.56 -0.98
CA ALA A 134 10.68 -5.67 -1.91
C ALA A 134 10.30 -6.46 -3.19
N LYS A 135 9.59 -7.58 -3.04
CA LYS A 135 9.07 -8.36 -4.17
C LYS A 135 8.10 -7.57 -5.05
N VAL A 136 7.21 -6.79 -4.43
CA VAL A 136 6.29 -5.91 -5.17
C VAL A 136 7.07 -4.84 -5.94
N LEU A 137 8.01 -4.14 -5.29
CA LEU A 137 8.81 -3.12 -5.98
C LEU A 137 9.63 -3.70 -7.15
N ARG A 138 10.21 -4.89 -6.97
CA ARG A 138 10.90 -5.61 -8.05
C ARG A 138 9.94 -5.94 -9.20
N PHE A 139 8.73 -6.41 -8.88
CA PHE A 139 7.71 -6.70 -9.88
C PHE A 139 7.29 -5.44 -10.66
N LEU A 140 7.04 -4.32 -9.98
CA LEU A 140 6.67 -3.06 -10.63
C LEU A 140 7.79 -2.55 -11.55
N ALA A 141 9.04 -2.59 -11.09
CA ALA A 141 10.19 -2.21 -11.88
C ALA A 141 10.37 -3.08 -13.13
N SER A 142 10.13 -4.40 -13.04
CA SER A 142 10.33 -5.31 -14.17
C SER A 142 9.16 -5.34 -15.15
N GLU A 143 7.92 -5.34 -14.67
CA GLU A 143 6.74 -5.52 -15.51
C GLU A 143 6.20 -4.21 -16.08
N PHE A 144 6.36 -3.10 -15.34
CA PHE A 144 5.81 -1.80 -15.73
C PHE A 144 6.88 -0.75 -16.03
N ASP A 145 8.17 -1.11 -15.95
CA ASP A 145 9.30 -0.18 -16.14
C ASP A 145 9.22 1.03 -15.17
N ASP A 146 8.75 0.77 -13.93
CA ASP A 146 8.59 1.78 -12.89
C ASP A 146 9.96 2.15 -12.28
N GLU A 147 10.52 3.29 -12.73
CA GLU A 147 11.80 3.82 -12.26
C GLU A 147 11.78 4.18 -10.76
N ASP A 148 10.65 4.68 -10.25
CA ASP A 148 10.50 5.00 -8.84
C ASP A 148 10.50 3.71 -7.99
N ALA A 149 9.95 2.62 -8.51
CA ALA A 149 10.02 1.32 -7.86
C ALA A 149 11.45 0.80 -7.79
N GLN A 150 12.21 0.98 -8.87
CA GLN A 150 13.62 0.62 -8.91
C GLN A 150 14.46 1.48 -7.95
N GLU A 151 14.20 2.79 -7.84
CA GLU A 151 14.88 3.67 -6.88
C GLU A 151 14.53 3.29 -5.44
N ALA A 152 13.24 3.11 -5.13
CA ALA A 152 12.77 2.67 -3.82
C ALA A 152 13.48 1.36 -3.41
N LEU A 153 13.51 0.38 -4.31
CA LEU A 153 14.15 -0.91 -4.10
C LEU A 153 15.63 -0.73 -3.71
N ASN A 154 16.39 0.03 -4.49
CA ASN A 154 17.81 0.27 -4.25
C ASN A 154 18.08 1.05 -2.95
N TYR A 155 17.16 1.92 -2.53
CA TYR A 155 17.35 2.76 -1.36
C TYR A 155 17.20 2.01 -0.03
N MET A 156 16.20 1.15 0.10
CA MET A 156 15.87 0.49 1.37
C MET A 156 15.56 -1.00 1.27
N TRP A 157 15.05 -1.48 0.13
CA TRP A 157 14.39 -2.79 0.06
C TRP A 157 15.24 -3.90 -0.57
N ALA A 158 16.37 -3.56 -1.19
CA ALA A 158 17.23 -4.50 -1.91
C ALA A 158 17.78 -5.64 -1.01
N ASP A 159 18.04 -5.36 0.27
CA ASP A 159 18.51 -6.36 1.24
C ASP A 159 17.46 -7.41 1.62
N TYR A 160 16.21 -7.24 1.16
CA TYR A 160 15.08 -8.13 1.45
C TYR A 160 14.62 -8.93 0.21
N LEU A 161 15.44 -9.01 -0.84
CA LEU A 161 15.19 -9.82 -2.04
C LEU A 161 15.73 -11.25 -1.95
#